data_AF-A0A6J0ZHC9-F1
#
_entry.id   AF-A0A6J0ZHC9-F1
#
_cell.length_a   1.000
_cell.length_b   1.000
_cell.length_c   1.000
_cell.angle_alpha   90.00
_cell.angle_beta   90.00
_cell.angle_gamma   90.00
#
_symmetry.space_group_name_H-M   'P 1'
#
loop_
_entity.id
_entity.type
_entity.pdbx_description
1 polymer ?
#
loop_
_entity_poly.entity_id
_entity_poly.type
_entity_poly.pdbx_seq_one_letter_code
_entity_poly.pdbx_strand_id
1 'polypeptide(L)'
;MGKAEKTELNRSLTAHLNTIHETLQVLDQTASSSLEKVTWTQVIQIAEQLSKQATIAGMLWNGEAPEAKQLEENMTSYFNVLQGFLLLSHGSTVGAGPTLSSIIHESVKRVVDCSFRLMKESVSLYEWMLTGGRILDLTILYGQN
;
A
#
# COMPACT_ATOMS: atom_id res chain seq x y z
N MET A 1 -12.70 -24.67 0.77
CA MET A 1 -13.16 -23.26 0.69
C MET A 1 -12.05 -22.30 0.26
N GLY A 2 -10.82 -22.45 0.74
CA GLY A 2 -9.69 -21.53 0.48
C GLY A 2 -9.36 -21.11 -0.97
N LYS A 3 -9.65 -21.93 -2.00
CA LYS A 3 -9.32 -21.57 -3.41
C LYS A 3 -10.16 -20.42 -3.96
N ALA A 4 -11.44 -20.34 -3.58
CA ALA A 4 -12.34 -19.27 -4.00
C ALA A 4 -11.95 -17.95 -3.32
N GLU A 5 -11.71 -17.99 -2.02
CA GLU A 5 -11.26 -16.85 -1.19
C GLU A 5 -9.93 -16.28 -1.70
N LYS A 6 -8.96 -17.15 -2.02
CA LYS A 6 -7.70 -16.74 -2.66
C LYS A 6 -7.93 -15.99 -3.97
N THR A 7 -8.78 -16.53 -4.83
CA THR A 7 -9.02 -15.96 -6.16
C THR A 7 -9.61 -14.55 -6.02
N GLU A 8 -10.52 -14.39 -5.06
CA GLU A 8 -11.15 -13.11 -4.78
C GLU A 8 -10.16 -12.09 -4.20
N LEU A 9 -9.33 -12.49 -3.24
CA LEU A 9 -8.26 -11.63 -2.69
C LEU A 9 -7.29 -11.15 -3.77
N ASN A 10 -6.88 -12.04 -4.68
CA ASN A 10 -6.00 -11.67 -5.80
C ASN A 10 -6.68 -10.73 -6.80
N ARG A 11 -7.97 -10.95 -7.07
CA ARG A 11 -8.77 -10.07 -7.93
C ARG A 11 -8.85 -8.67 -7.32
N SER A 12 -9.18 -8.59 -6.04
CA SER A 12 -9.26 -7.34 -5.27
C SER A 12 -7.91 -6.62 -5.22
N LEU A 13 -6.83 -7.36 -4.92
CA LEU A 13 -5.46 -6.82 -4.94
C LEU A 13 -5.10 -6.26 -6.31
N THR A 14 -5.34 -7.00 -7.38
CA THR A 14 -5.01 -6.56 -8.75
C THR A 14 -5.75 -5.28 -9.11
N ALA A 15 -7.03 -5.16 -8.74
CA ALA A 15 -7.80 -3.94 -8.96
C ALA A 15 -7.18 -2.73 -8.24
N HIS A 16 -6.82 -2.88 -6.96
CA HIS A 16 -6.16 -1.82 -6.20
C HIS A 16 -4.79 -1.44 -6.76
N LEU A 17 -3.97 -2.43 -7.15
CA LEU A 17 -2.66 -2.18 -7.77
C LEU A 17 -2.79 -1.35 -9.06
N ASN A 18 -3.79 -1.65 -9.88
CA ASN A 18 -4.06 -0.91 -11.12
C ASN A 18 -4.48 0.53 -10.84
N THR A 19 -5.43 0.75 -9.92
CA THR A 19 -5.87 2.09 -9.50
C THR A 19 -4.69 2.93 -8.98
N ILE A 20 -3.79 2.32 -8.21
CA ILE A 20 -2.61 3.01 -7.70
C ILE A 20 -1.60 3.30 -8.82
N HIS A 21 -1.38 2.38 -9.74
CA HIS A 21 -0.54 2.65 -10.92
C HIS A 21 -1.07 3.82 -11.75
N GLU A 22 -2.38 3.85 -12.02
CA GLU A 22 -3.02 4.96 -12.73
C GLU A 22 -2.88 6.28 -11.95
N THR A 23 -3.04 6.24 -10.62
CA THR A 23 -2.85 7.44 -9.78
C THR A 23 -1.38 7.89 -9.76
N LEU A 24 -0.42 6.95 -9.76
CA LEU A 24 1.01 7.26 -9.80
C LEU A 24 1.42 7.94 -11.11
N GLN A 25 0.76 7.62 -12.24
CA GLN A 25 0.99 8.34 -13.50
C GLN A 25 0.62 9.82 -13.41
N VAL A 26 -0.28 10.21 -12.50
CA VAL A 26 -0.56 11.63 -12.24
C VAL A 26 0.64 12.31 -11.57
N LEU A 27 1.38 11.61 -10.71
CA LEU A 27 2.62 12.15 -10.12
C LEU A 27 3.74 12.35 -11.14
N ASP A 28 3.77 11.58 -12.23
CA ASP A 28 4.73 11.77 -13.32
C ASP A 28 4.50 13.09 -14.07
N GLN A 29 3.33 13.71 -13.91
CA GLN A 29 2.97 14.96 -14.56
C GLN A 29 3.35 16.15 -13.67
N THR A 30 3.67 17.28 -14.29
CA THR A 30 3.85 18.53 -13.54
C THR A 30 2.50 19.00 -13.00
N ALA A 31 2.42 19.25 -11.71
CA ALA A 31 1.19 19.75 -11.09
C ALA A 31 0.78 21.09 -11.72
N SER A 32 -0.49 21.19 -12.13
CA SER A 32 -1.02 22.41 -12.73
C SER A 32 -0.91 23.57 -11.75
N SER A 33 -0.53 24.75 -12.24
CA SER A 33 -0.55 25.99 -11.44
C SER A 33 -1.97 26.41 -11.03
N SER A 34 -3.01 25.85 -11.66
CA SER A 34 -4.41 26.08 -11.29
C SER A 34 -4.91 25.13 -10.19
N LEU A 35 -4.12 24.12 -9.80
CA LEU A 35 -4.46 23.20 -8.73
C LEU A 35 -4.27 23.89 -7.37
N GLU A 36 -5.16 23.60 -6.41
CA GLU A 36 -4.99 24.07 -5.04
C GLU A 36 -3.69 23.51 -4.46
N LYS A 37 -2.82 24.39 -3.98
CA LYS A 37 -1.56 23.98 -3.37
C LYS A 37 -1.82 23.32 -2.03
N VAL A 38 -1.50 22.03 -1.96
CA VAL A 38 -1.61 21.24 -0.73
C VAL A 38 -0.47 21.60 0.22
N THR A 39 -0.78 21.70 1.51
CA THR A 39 0.22 21.95 2.55
C THR A 39 0.98 20.68 2.91
N TRP A 40 2.26 20.82 3.26
CA TRP A 40 3.06 19.69 3.76
C TRP A 40 2.48 19.05 5.02
N THR A 41 1.78 19.81 5.85
CA THR A 41 1.04 19.29 7.01
C THR A 41 0.02 18.22 6.61
N GLN A 42 -0.73 18.45 5.53
CA GLN A 42 -1.71 17.47 5.03
C GLN A 42 -1.03 16.20 4.50
N VAL A 43 0.11 16.35 3.82
CA VAL A 43 0.91 15.21 3.33
C VAL A 43 1.44 14.37 4.49
N ILE A 44 1.95 15.01 5.55
CA ILE A 44 2.45 14.32 6.76
C ILE A 44 1.31 13.59 7.46
N GLN A 45 0.16 14.24 7.65
CA GLN A 45 -0.99 13.65 8.32
C GLN A 45 -1.51 12.39 7.62
N ILE A 46 -1.58 12.39 6.28
CA ILE A 46 -2.03 11.21 5.55
C ILE A 46 -0.95 10.11 5.53
N ALA A 47 0.34 10.47 5.52
CA ALA A 47 1.44 9.51 5.65
C ALA A 47 1.41 8.80 7.02
N GLU A 48 1.08 9.52 8.09
CA GLU A 48 0.85 8.92 9.41
C GLU A 48 -0.34 7.94 9.40
N GLN A 49 -1.42 8.28 8.71
CA GLN A 49 -2.56 7.37 8.54
C GLN A 49 -2.16 6.13 7.76
N LEU A 50 -1.37 6.27 6.69
CA LEU A 50 -0.87 5.16 5.90
C LEU A 50 0.01 4.23 6.76
N SER A 51 0.89 4.80 7.58
CA SER A 51 1.70 4.03 8.54
C SER A 51 0.82 3.29 9.55
N LYS A 52 -0.23 3.92 10.08
CA LYS A 52 -1.19 3.26 10.98
C LYS A 52 -1.90 2.10 10.29
N GLN A 53 -2.32 2.27 9.04
CA GLN A 53 -2.93 1.19 8.26
C GLN A 53 -1.96 0.02 8.03
N ALA A 54 -0.67 0.31 7.80
CA ALA A 54 0.37 -0.72 7.71
C ALA A 54 0.49 -1.52 9.01
N THR A 55 0.46 -0.85 10.17
CA THR A 55 0.46 -1.52 11.47
C THR A 55 -0.78 -2.41 11.65
N ILE A 56 -1.98 -1.91 11.29
CA ILE A 56 -3.21 -2.70 11.34
C ILE A 56 -3.10 -3.94 10.45
N ALA A 57 -2.58 -3.78 9.23
CA ALA A 57 -2.37 -4.89 8.30
C ALA A 57 -1.43 -5.96 8.88
N GLY A 58 -0.35 -5.54 9.55
CA GLY A 58 0.56 -6.45 10.25
C GLY A 58 -0.11 -7.15 11.44
N MET A 59 -0.94 -6.42 12.20
CA MET A 59 -1.64 -6.96 13.37
C MET A 59 -2.74 -7.98 13.02
N LEU A 60 -3.21 -8.02 11.77
CA LEU A 60 -4.10 -9.11 11.32
C LEU A 60 -3.44 -10.48 11.42
N TRP A 61 -2.10 -10.54 11.36
CA TRP A 61 -1.32 -11.77 11.42
C TRP A 61 -0.89 -12.07 12.86
N ASN A 62 -1.79 -12.63 13.65
CA ASN A 62 -1.60 -12.88 15.09
C ASN A 62 -1.18 -14.32 15.46
N GLY A 63 -0.64 -15.09 14.50
CA GLY A 63 -0.29 -16.50 14.68
C GLY A 63 -1.13 -17.46 13.83
N GLU A 64 -2.32 -17.01 13.42
CA GLU A 64 -3.25 -17.74 12.57
C GLU A 64 -3.56 -16.94 11.29
N ALA A 65 -4.22 -17.59 10.33
CA ALA A 65 -4.71 -16.90 9.13
C ALA A 65 -5.89 -15.99 9.53
N PRO A 66 -5.90 -14.71 9.13
CA PRO A 66 -7.08 -13.86 9.31
C PRO A 66 -8.23 -14.38 8.44
N GLU A 67 -9.45 -13.91 8.68
CA GLU A 67 -10.53 -14.16 7.74
C GLU A 67 -10.24 -13.46 6.40
N ALA A 68 -10.56 -14.11 5.27
CA ALA A 68 -10.34 -13.53 3.94
C ALA A 68 -10.98 -12.14 3.81
N LYS A 69 -12.17 -11.98 4.38
CA LYS A 69 -12.90 -10.71 4.39
C LYS A 69 -12.15 -9.62 5.18
N GLN A 70 -11.56 -9.93 6.33
CA GLN A 70 -10.79 -8.96 7.11
C GLN A 70 -9.56 -8.49 6.34
N LEU A 71 -8.89 -9.41 5.64
CA LEU A 71 -7.75 -9.07 4.79
C LEU A 71 -8.17 -8.19 3.61
N GLU A 72 -9.31 -8.47 2.97
CA GLU A 72 -9.85 -7.67 1.88
C GLU A 72 -10.26 -6.25 2.33
N GLU A 73 -10.93 -6.12 3.47
CA GLU A 73 -11.35 -4.85 4.05
C GLU A 73 -10.14 -4.00 4.47
N ASN A 74 -9.12 -4.62 5.06
CA ASN A 74 -7.87 -3.96 5.38
C ASN A 74 -7.13 -3.50 4.12
N MET A 75 -7.04 -4.35 3.10
CA MET A 75 -6.43 -4.01 1.81
C MET A 75 -7.11 -2.79 1.20
N THR A 76 -8.45 -2.76 1.18
CA THR A 76 -9.24 -1.63 0.68
C THR A 76 -8.97 -0.36 1.49
N SER A 77 -9.00 -0.45 2.82
CA SER A 77 -8.74 0.70 3.70
C SER A 77 -7.33 1.26 3.51
N TYR A 78 -6.33 0.37 3.39
CA TYR A 78 -4.94 0.74 3.17
C TYR A 78 -4.75 1.44 1.82
N PHE A 79 -5.26 0.87 0.74
CA PHE A 79 -5.09 1.42 -0.61
C PHE A 79 -5.85 2.73 -0.81
N ASN A 80 -6.99 2.92 -0.17
CA ASN A 80 -7.69 4.22 -0.18
C ASN A 80 -6.82 5.33 0.46
N VAL A 81 -6.17 5.04 1.59
CA VAL A 81 -5.26 5.99 2.23
C VAL A 81 -4.01 6.22 1.38
N LEU A 82 -3.46 5.17 0.75
CA LEU A 82 -2.32 5.29 -0.17
C LEU A 82 -2.68 6.19 -1.36
N GLN A 83 -3.85 5.99 -1.97
CA GLN A 83 -4.30 6.82 -3.09
C GLN A 83 -4.42 8.29 -2.67
N GLY A 84 -4.99 8.58 -1.51
CA GLY A 84 -5.03 9.93 -0.97
C GLY A 84 -3.63 10.52 -0.75
N PHE A 85 -2.68 9.73 -0.23
CA PHE A 85 -1.28 10.14 -0.06
C PHE A 85 -0.63 10.53 -1.40
N LEU A 86 -0.89 9.79 -2.48
CA LEU A 86 -0.41 10.11 -3.82
C LEU A 86 -0.94 11.46 -4.30
N LEU A 87 -2.26 11.66 -4.20
CA LEU A 87 -2.92 12.88 -4.65
C LEU A 87 -2.44 14.11 -3.87
N LEU A 88 -2.31 14.00 -2.55
CA LEU A 88 -1.81 15.09 -1.71
C LEU A 88 -0.33 15.38 -1.95
N SER A 89 0.48 14.35 -2.23
CA SER A 89 1.89 14.51 -2.60
C SER A 89 2.04 15.21 -3.96
N HIS A 90 1.19 14.90 -4.94
CA HIS A 90 1.17 15.62 -6.21
C HIS A 90 0.81 17.10 -6.00
N GLY A 91 -0.26 17.38 -5.24
CA GLY A 91 -0.70 18.75 -4.94
C GLY A 91 0.33 19.58 -4.16
N SER A 92 1.22 18.95 -3.37
CA SER A 92 2.29 19.66 -2.65
C SER A 92 3.42 20.12 -3.59
N THR A 93 3.51 19.55 -4.79
CA THR A 93 4.48 19.94 -5.83
C THR A 93 4.05 21.16 -6.65
N VAL A 94 2.85 21.72 -6.41
CA VAL A 94 2.39 22.95 -7.10
C VAL A 94 3.36 24.11 -6.82
N GLY A 95 3.98 24.61 -7.89
CA GLY A 95 4.99 25.67 -7.83
C GLY A 95 6.33 25.24 -7.24
N ALA A 96 6.57 23.93 -7.04
CA ALA A 96 7.87 23.41 -6.64
C ALA A 96 8.83 23.39 -7.84
N GLY A 97 10.11 23.66 -7.57
CA GLY A 97 11.16 23.51 -8.57
C GLY A 97 11.45 22.03 -8.88
N PRO A 98 12.10 21.73 -10.02
CA PRO A 98 12.29 20.36 -10.51
C PRO A 98 13.04 19.45 -9.52
N THR A 99 14.01 19.99 -8.78
CA THR A 99 14.76 19.23 -7.76
C THR A 99 13.85 18.74 -6.64
N LEU A 100 13.00 19.61 -6.10
CA LEU A 100 12.10 19.24 -5.01
C LEU A 100 11.04 18.26 -5.52
N SER A 101 10.43 18.51 -6.68
CA SER A 101 9.45 17.61 -7.28
C SER A 101 10.02 16.21 -7.53
N SER A 102 11.26 16.09 -8.02
CA SER A 102 11.93 14.80 -8.24
C SER A 102 12.16 14.03 -6.94
N ILE A 103 12.61 14.70 -5.87
CA ILE A 103 12.84 14.07 -4.56
C ILE A 103 11.51 13.56 -3.97
N ILE A 104 10.43 14.34 -4.09
CA ILE A 104 9.10 13.94 -3.65
C ILE A 104 8.63 12.73 -4.45
N HIS A 105 8.77 12.78 -5.77
CA HIS A 105 8.38 11.69 -6.66
C HIS A 105 9.08 10.38 -6.32
N GLU A 106 10.41 10.38 -6.20
CA GLU A 106 11.19 9.20 -5.84
C GLU A 106 10.78 8.65 -4.46
N SER A 107 10.54 9.54 -3.49
CA SER A 107 10.11 9.16 -2.15
C SER A 107 8.74 8.50 -2.17
N VAL A 108 7.79 9.09 -2.89
CA VAL A 108 6.43 8.57 -3.06
C VAL A 108 6.45 7.21 -3.75
N LYS A 109 7.25 7.06 -4.81
CA LYS A 109 7.41 5.79 -5.52
C LYS A 109 7.90 4.68 -4.59
N ARG A 110 8.88 4.97 -3.73
CA ARG A 110 9.36 4.00 -2.74
C ARG A 110 8.27 3.59 -1.75
N VAL A 111 7.41 4.50 -1.32
CA VAL A 111 6.26 4.17 -0.47
C VAL A 111 5.31 3.22 -1.20
N VAL A 112 4.98 3.50 -2.46
CA VAL A 112 4.13 2.63 -3.30
C VAL A 112 4.74 1.24 -3.45
N ASP A 113 6.03 1.14 -3.75
CA ASP A 113 6.72 -0.15 -3.92
C ASP A 113 6.66 -0.98 -2.63
N CYS A 114 6.89 -0.37 -1.47
CA CYS A 114 6.77 -1.02 -0.17
C CYS A 114 5.33 -1.45 0.13
N SER A 115 4.34 -0.59 -0.16
CA SER A 115 2.92 -0.88 -0.01
C SER A 115 2.47 -2.08 -0.86
N PHE A 116 2.94 -2.13 -2.11
CA PHE A 116 2.66 -3.24 -3.01
C PHE A 116 3.26 -4.54 -2.50
N ARG A 117 4.50 -4.48 -2.01
CA ARG A 117 5.16 -5.63 -1.41
C ARG A 117 4.38 -6.15 -0.20
N LEU A 118 4.03 -5.27 0.74
CA LEU A 118 3.26 -5.60 1.94
C LEU A 118 1.99 -6.38 1.59
N MET A 119 1.19 -5.88 0.65
CA MET A 119 -0.10 -6.52 0.32
C MET A 119 0.04 -7.79 -0.51
N LYS A 120 1.00 -7.84 -1.45
CA LYS A 120 1.31 -9.07 -2.21
C LYS A 120 1.81 -10.18 -1.30
N GLU A 121 2.70 -9.86 -0.37
CA GLU A 121 3.21 -10.81 0.61
C GLU A 121 2.11 -11.25 1.57
N SER A 122 1.23 -10.34 2.01
CA SER A 122 0.06 -10.67 2.84
C SER A 122 -0.88 -11.68 2.16
N VAL A 123 -1.24 -11.47 0.88
CA VAL A 123 -2.06 -12.43 0.12
C VAL A 123 -1.32 -13.76 -0.12
N SER A 124 -0.01 -13.72 -0.34
CA SER A 124 0.81 -14.93 -0.50
C SER A 124 0.92 -15.74 0.80
N LEU A 125 1.04 -15.06 1.94
CA LEU A 125 1.04 -15.67 3.27
C LEU A 125 -0.30 -16.35 3.56
N TYR A 126 -1.41 -15.70 3.20
CA TYR A 126 -2.74 -16.29 3.30
C TYR A 126 -2.84 -17.60 2.52
N GLU A 127 -2.36 -17.62 1.27
CA GLU A 127 -2.31 -18.83 0.46
C GLU A 127 -1.48 -19.93 1.12
N TRP A 128 -0.29 -19.59 1.60
CA TRP A 128 0.60 -20.56 2.22
C TRP A 128 -0.02 -21.22 3.47
N MET A 129 -0.71 -20.45 4.31
CA MET A 129 -1.40 -21.01 5.48
C MET A 129 -2.55 -21.94 5.12
N LEU A 130 -3.30 -21.63 4.06
CA LEU A 130 -4.36 -22.51 3.57
C LEU A 130 -3.82 -23.86 3.08
N THR A 131 -2.55 -23.92 2.66
CA THR A 131 -1.88 -25.15 2.27
C THR A 131 -1.24 -25.92 3.44
N GLY A 132 -1.48 -25.49 4.68
CA GLY A 132 -0.99 -26.15 5.90
C GLY A 132 0.34 -25.60 6.44
N GLY A 133 0.82 -24.48 5.91
CA GLY A 133 1.97 -23.78 6.47
C GLY A 133 1.64 -23.06 7.79
N ARG A 134 2.60 -22.97 8.73
CA ARG A 134 2.42 -22.28 10.03
C ARG A 134 3.44 -21.17 10.20
N ILE A 135 3.06 -19.93 10.56
CA ILE A 135 3.94 -18.73 10.60
C ILE A 135 5.34 -19.00 11.16
N LEU A 136 5.46 -19.82 12.20
CA LEU A 136 6.73 -20.20 12.82
C LEU A 136 7.74 -20.83 11.85
N ASP A 137 7.28 -21.50 10.80
CA ASP A 137 8.11 -22.10 9.75
C ASP A 137 8.75 -21.02 8.83
N LEU A 138 8.15 -19.83 8.70
CA LEU A 138 8.73 -18.68 7.96
C LEU A 138 9.84 -17.99 8.76
N THR A 139 9.72 -17.92 10.09
CA THR A 139 10.77 -17.35 10.95
C THR A 139 12.06 -18.17 10.89
N ILE A 140 11.96 -19.49 10.69
CA ILE A 140 13.11 -20.39 10.51
C ILE A 140 13.77 -20.18 9.14
N LEU A 141 12.99 -19.91 8.09
CA LEU A 141 13.49 -19.71 6.73
C LEU A 141 14.11 -18.31 6.50
N TYR A 142 13.58 -17.26 7.14
CA TYR A 142 14.07 -15.88 6.99
C TYR A 142 14.98 -15.41 8.15
N GLY A 143 15.09 -16.19 9.23
CA GLY A 143 15.99 -15.93 10.36
C GLY A 143 17.42 -16.45 10.19
N GLN A 144 17.77 -16.98 9.01
CA GLN A 144 19.12 -17.41 8.63
C GLN A 144 19.74 -16.36 7.70
N ASN A 145 20.05 -15.17 8.22
CA ASN A 145 20.95 -14.19 7.59
C ASN A 145 21.85 -13.59 8.67
#